data_AF-A0A5B7BYJ8-F1
#
_entry.id   AF-A0A5B7BYJ8-F1
#
_cell.length_a   1.000
_cell.length_b   1.000
_cell.length_c   1.000
_cell.angle_alpha   90.00
_cell.angle_beta   90.00
_cell.angle_gamma   90.00
#
_symmetry.space_group_name_H-M   'P 1'
#
loop_
_entity.id
_entity.type
_entity.pdbx_description
1 polymer ?
#
loop_
_entity_poly.entity_id
_entity_poly.type
_entity_poly.pdbx_seq_one_letter_code
_entity_poly.pdbx_strand_id
1 'polypeptide(L)'
;YIENWNKRTSESISFLAEIIEHLRLDLKKNMLPVSWSCEDLDRTLKIILKLQEDHQRRPYSAKFEWVTGLLIKAIENGEWIVLENANLCNPTVLDRINSLVEPCGSITV
;
A
#
# COMPACT_ATOMS: atom_id res chain seq x y z
N TYR A 1 9.58 -2.88 -0.97
CA TYR A 1 9.47 -4.21 -1.64
C TYR A 1 8.22 -4.30 -2.53
N ILE A 2 7.03 -3.98 -2.01
CA ILE A 2 5.74 -4.07 -2.74
C ILE A 2 5.65 -3.09 -3.93
N GLU A 3 6.12 -1.86 -3.80
CA GLU A 3 6.09 -0.85 -4.88
C GLU A 3 6.89 -1.28 -6.11
N ASN A 4 8.03 -1.94 -5.91
CA ASN A 4 8.84 -2.49 -7.00
C ASN A 4 8.13 -3.63 -7.74
N TRP A 5 7.29 -4.40 -7.05
CA TRP A 5 6.52 -5.48 -7.64
C TRP A 5 5.36 -4.93 -8.45
N ASN A 6 4.65 -3.92 -7.92
CA ASN A 6 3.57 -3.23 -8.64
C ASN A 6 4.06 -2.50 -9.90
N LYS A 7 5.27 -1.93 -9.85
CA LYS A 7 5.89 -1.31 -11.02
C LYS A 7 6.16 -2.31 -12.14
N ARG A 8 6.77 -3.46 -11.82
CA ARG A 8 7.04 -4.53 -12.80
C ARG A 8 5.78 -5.13 -13.39
N THR A 9 4.73 -5.32 -12.57
CA THR A 9 3.46 -5.88 -13.07
C THR A 9 2.77 -4.89 -14.00
N SER A 10 2.80 -3.59 -13.71
CA SER A 10 2.28 -2.56 -14.61
C SER A 10 3.03 -2.50 -15.95
N GLU A 11 4.37 -2.58 -15.92
CA GLU A 11 5.21 -2.62 -17.12
C GLU A 11 4.92 -3.87 -17.97
N SER A 12 4.77 -5.03 -17.33
CA SER A 12 4.47 -6.30 -18.01
C SER A 12 3.07 -6.31 -18.64
N ILE A 13 2.07 -5.73 -17.96
CA ILE A 13 0.69 -5.61 -18.46
C ILE A 13 0.62 -4.71 -19.69
N SER A 14 1.35 -3.59 -19.65
CA SER A 14 1.42 -2.65 -20.77
C SER A 14 2.05 -3.30 -22.01
N PHE A 15 3.15 -4.03 -21.82
CA PHE A 15 3.80 -4.79 -22.88
C PHE A 15 2.91 -5.90 -23.47
N LEU A 16 2.13 -6.59 -22.63
CA LEU A 16 1.15 -7.58 -23.07
C LEU A 16 0.04 -6.96 -23.94
N ALA A 17 -0.44 -5.77 -23.58
CA ALA A 17 -1.43 -5.05 -24.37
C ALA A 17 -0.88 -4.68 -25.76
N GLU A 18 0.37 -4.22 -25.84
CA GLU A 18 1.04 -3.92 -27.11
C GLU A 18 1.20 -5.16 -28.00
N ILE A 19 1.62 -6.30 -27.44
CA ILE A 19 1.73 -7.56 -28.19
C ILE A 19 0.38 -7.97 -28.77
N ILE A 20 -0.70 -7.89 -28.00
CA ILE A 20 -2.03 -8.30 -28.45
C ILE A 20 -2.55 -7.37 -29.56
N GLU A 21 -2.28 -6.08 -29.48
CA GLU A 21 -2.60 -5.13 -30.57
C GLU A 21 -1.83 -5.45 -31.85
N HIS A 22 -0.53 -5.75 -31.74
CA HIS A 22 0.26 -6.18 -32.90
C HIS A 22 -0.28 -7.47 -33.53
N LEU A 23 -0.60 -8.47 -32.71
CA LEU A 23 -1.20 -9.72 -33.20
C LEU A 23 -2.55 -9.47 -33.88
N ARG A 24 -3.37 -8.56 -33.35
CA ARG A 24 -4.64 -8.18 -33.97
C ARG A 24 -4.45 -7.54 -35.34
N LEU A 25 -3.47 -6.65 -35.49
CA LEU A 25 -3.14 -6.03 -36.78
C LEU A 25 -2.62 -7.07 -37.79
N ASP A 26 -1.76 -7.98 -37.36
CA ASP A 26 -1.21 -9.03 -38.21
C ASP A 26 -2.28 -10.02 -38.68
N LEU A 27 -3.24 -10.36 -37.82
CA LEU A 27 -4.35 -11.27 -38.13
C LEU A 27 -5.39 -10.63 -39.07
N LYS A 28 -5.56 -9.30 -39.02
CA LYS A 28 -6.35 -8.55 -40.01
C LYS A 28 -5.67 -8.48 -41.38
N LYS A 29 -4.33 -8.44 -41.41
CA LYS A 29 -3.54 -8.25 -42.63
C LYS A 29 -3.23 -9.56 -43.34
N ASN A 30 -2.95 -10.61 -42.58
CA ASN A 30 -2.66 -11.94 -43.07
C ASN A 30 -3.69 -12.88 -42.45
N MET A 31 -4.55 -13.50 -43.27
CA MET A 31 -5.54 -14.48 -42.84
C MET A 31 -4.83 -15.78 -42.38
N LEU A 32 -4.14 -15.70 -41.25
CA LEU A 32 -3.42 -16.80 -40.63
C LEU A 32 -4.44 -17.78 -40.02
N PRO A 33 -4.19 -19.09 -40.09
CA PRO A 33 -5.03 -20.10 -39.45
C PRO A 33 -4.68 -20.14 -37.96
N VAL A 34 -5.08 -19.10 -37.22
CA VAL A 34 -4.86 -19.00 -35.78
C VAL A 34 -6.10 -19.50 -35.05
N SER A 35 -5.90 -20.24 -33.96
CA SER A 35 -6.98 -20.70 -33.08
C SER A 35 -7.78 -19.57 -32.39
N TRP A 36 -7.36 -18.32 -32.55
CA TRP A 36 -7.92 -17.15 -31.88
C TRP A 36 -8.56 -16.23 -32.91
N SER A 37 -9.81 -15.83 -32.68
CA SER A 37 -10.49 -14.85 -33.51
C SER A 37 -10.13 -13.41 -33.10
N CYS A 38 -10.39 -12.43 -33.97
CA CYS A 38 -10.28 -11.01 -33.59
C CYS A 38 -11.15 -10.67 -32.36
N GLU A 39 -12.31 -11.31 -32.22
CA GLU A 39 -13.19 -11.11 -31.07
C GLU A 39 -12.56 -11.61 -29.76
N ASP A 40 -11.80 -12.70 -29.79
CA ASP A 40 -11.10 -13.23 -28.62
C ASP A 40 -9.94 -12.32 -28.20
N LEU A 41 -9.24 -11.74 -29.18
CA LEU A 41 -8.20 -10.74 -28.92
C LEU A 41 -8.79 -9.45 -28.34
N ASP A 42 -9.92 -8.97 -28.88
CA ASP A 42 -10.61 -7.79 -28.35
C ASP A 42 -11.15 -8.03 -26.94
N ARG A 43 -11.66 -9.23 -26.62
CA ARG A 43 -12.04 -9.61 -25.25
C ARG A 43 -10.85 -9.58 -24.31
N THR A 44 -9.73 -10.20 -24.72
CA THR A 44 -8.51 -10.26 -23.92
C THR A 44 -7.95 -8.86 -23.65
N LEU A 45 -7.90 -8.00 -24.67
CA LEU A 45 -7.51 -6.59 -24.52
C LEU A 45 -8.40 -5.86 -23.51
N LYS A 46 -9.71 -6.06 -23.60
CA LYS A 46 -10.67 -5.43 -22.68
C LYS A 46 -10.48 -5.89 -21.24
N ILE A 47 -10.10 -7.15 -21.02
CA ILE A 47 -9.78 -7.69 -19.69
C ILE A 47 -8.49 -7.04 -19.16
N ILE A 48 -7.44 -6.97 -19.98
CA ILE A 48 -6.14 -6.40 -19.61
C ILE A 48 -6.28 -4.91 -19.25
N LEU A 49 -7.02 -4.14 -20.06
CA LEU A 49 -7.29 -2.72 -19.77
C LEU A 49 -8.07 -2.54 -18.47
N LYS A 50 -9.06 -3.39 -18.19
CA LYS A 50 -9.80 -3.38 -16.91
C LYS A 50 -8.89 -3.70 -15.72
N LEU A 51 -7.98 -4.67 -15.87
CA LEU A 51 -7.01 -5.04 -14.82
C LEU A 51 -6.04 -3.88 -14.55
N GLN A 52 -5.60 -3.18 -15.60
CA GLN A 52 -4.76 -2.00 -15.47
C GLN A 52 -5.48 -0.85 -14.76
N GLU A 53 -6.77 -0.64 -15.06
CA GLU A 53 -7.59 0.38 -14.40
C GLU A 53 -7.85 0.06 -12.92
N ASP A 54 -8.18 -1.20 -12.59
CA ASP A 54 -8.45 -1.60 -11.19
C ASP A 54 -7.19 -1.48 -10.31
N HIS A 55 -6.01 -1.73 -10.89
CA HIS A 55 -4.73 -1.58 -10.18
C HIS A 55 -4.41 -0.11 -9.87
N GLN A 56 -4.83 0.83 -10.72
CA GLN A 56 -4.73 2.28 -10.46
C GLN A 56 -5.79 2.80 -9.47
N ARG A 57 -6.92 2.09 -9.29
CA ARG A 57 -7.98 2.45 -8.34
C ARG A 57 -7.71 2.03 -6.91
N ARG A 58 -6.69 1.18 -6.67
CA ARG A 58 -6.23 0.83 -5.32
C ARG A 58 -4.83 1.36 -5.01
N PRO A 59 -4.58 2.68 -5.08
CA PRO A 59 -3.29 3.23 -4.68
C PRO A 59 -3.03 3.06 -3.17
N TYR A 60 -4.09 2.84 -2.39
CA TYR A 60 -4.00 2.68 -0.94
C TYR A 60 -4.70 1.39 -0.50
N SER A 61 -3.93 0.32 -0.40
CA SER A 61 -4.21 -0.65 0.65
C SER A 61 -4.04 0.11 1.97
N ALA A 62 -5.10 0.27 2.75
CA ALA A 62 -5.02 0.95 4.04
C ALA A 62 -4.01 0.20 4.91
N LYS A 63 -2.83 0.79 5.09
CA LYS A 63 -1.76 0.24 5.93
C LYS A 63 -1.92 0.84 7.32
N PHE A 64 -2.03 -0.03 8.31
CA PHE A 64 -1.88 0.37 9.70
C PHE A 64 -0.38 0.44 9.99
N GLU A 65 0.09 1.60 10.41
CA GLU A 65 1.44 1.80 10.90
C GLU A 65 1.40 2.15 12.38
N TRP A 66 2.39 1.67 13.12
CA TRP A 66 2.61 2.12 14.48
C TRP A 66 3.22 3.53 14.42
N VAL A 67 2.62 4.46 15.16
CA VAL A 67 3.08 5.85 15.25
C VAL A 67 3.47 6.13 16.69
N THR A 68 4.68 6.65 16.87
CA THR A 68 5.18 7.08 18.19
C THR A 68 4.26 8.14 18.79
N GLY A 69 3.78 7.89 20.01
CA GLY A 69 2.97 8.85 20.76
C GLY A 69 3.77 10.05 21.28
N LEU A 70 3.08 11.14 21.63
CA LEU A 70 3.71 12.38 22.11
C LEU A 70 4.64 12.15 23.31
N LEU A 71 4.25 11.26 24.24
CA LEU A 71 5.04 10.96 25.44
C LEU A 71 6.44 10.46 25.10
N ILE A 72 6.52 9.43 24.25
CA ILE A 72 7.79 8.83 23.85
C ILE A 72 8.65 9.86 23.12
N LYS A 73 8.04 10.62 22.19
CA LYS A 73 8.75 11.63 21.40
C LYS A 73 9.40 12.72 22.27
N ALA A 74 8.70 13.21 23.29
CA ALA A 74 9.27 14.22 24.18
C ALA A 74 10.39 13.64 25.05
N ILE A 75 10.24 12.40 25.53
CA ILE A 75 11.29 11.72 26.31
C ILE A 75 12.55 11.55 25.45
N GLU A 76 12.41 11.12 24.20
CA GLU A 76 13.52 10.97 23.26
C GLU A 76 14.20 12.31 22.96
N ASN A 77 13.44 13.40 22.88
CA ASN A 77 13.94 14.74 22.61
C ASN A 77 14.44 15.50 23.85
N GLY A 78 14.21 14.98 25.06
CA GLY A 78 14.47 15.70 26.32
C GLY A 78 13.55 16.91 26.55
N GLU A 79 12.34 16.86 25.99
CA GLU A 79 11.33 17.92 26.10
C GLU A 79 10.43 17.73 27.34
N TRP A 80 9.87 18.84 27.83
CA TRP A 80 8.91 18.81 28.92
C TRP A 80 7.50 18.47 28.41
N ILE A 81 6.78 17.64 29.16
CA ILE A 81 5.35 17.36 28.95
C ILE A 81 4.55 17.87 30.14
N VAL A 82 3.39 18.46 29.84
CA VAL A 82 2.38 18.82 30.83
C VAL A 82 1.16 17.92 30.62
N LEU A 83 0.78 17.18 31.66
CA LEU A 83 -0.42 16.34 31.66
C LEU A 83 -1.60 17.16 32.18
N GLU A 84 -2.52 17.51 31.29
CA GLU A 84 -3.76 18.18 31.68
C GLU A 84 -4.82 17.17 32.12
N ASN A 85 -5.60 17.51 33.15
CA ASN A 85 -6.75 16.72 33.62
C ASN A 85 -6.43 15.24 33.92
N ALA A 86 -5.23 14.94 34.43
CA ALA A 86 -4.81 13.58 34.74
C ALA A 86 -5.76 12.84 35.70
N ASN A 87 -6.48 13.58 36.54
CA ASN A 87 -7.52 13.06 37.44
C ASN A 87 -8.73 12.42 36.73
N LEU A 88 -8.92 12.68 35.43
CA LEU A 88 -9.97 12.06 34.61
C LEU A 88 -9.48 10.80 33.88
N CYS A 89 -8.18 10.53 33.88
CA CYS A 89 -7.64 9.32 33.28
C CYS A 89 -7.96 8.09 34.14
N ASN A 90 -8.14 6.94 33.49
CA ASN A 90 -8.20 5.66 34.18
C ASN A 90 -6.88 5.46 34.96
N PRO A 91 -6.92 5.12 36.26
CA PRO A 91 -5.72 4.87 37.07
C PRO A 91 -4.70 3.94 36.40
N THR A 92 -5.17 2.91 35.69
CA THR A 92 -4.30 1.96 34.97
C THR A 92 -3.45 2.61 33.87
N VAL A 93 -3.87 3.74 33.31
CA VAL A 93 -3.08 4.52 32.33
C VAL A 93 -1.94 5.26 33.04
N LEU A 94 -2.23 5.85 34.20
CA LEU A 94 -1.23 6.54 35.01
C LEU A 94 -0.18 5.56 35.57
N ASP A 95 -0.61 4.34 35.91
CA ASP A 95 0.30 3.27 36.35
C ASP A 95 1.38 2.92 35.32
N ARG A 96 1.10 3.13 34.02
CA ARG A 96 2.10 2.96 32.95
C ARG A 96 3.16 4.05 32.91
N ILE A 97 2.87 5.21 33.48
CA ILE A 97 3.75 6.38 33.51
C ILE A 97 4.48 6.47 34.86
N ASN A 98 3.99 5.83 35.92
CA ASN A 98 4.64 5.83 37.24
C ASN A 98 6.11 5.40 37.17
N SER A 99 6.44 4.41 36.33
CA SER A 99 7.82 3.97 36.14
C SER A 99 8.73 5.02 35.53
N LEU A 100 8.22 6.12 34.95
CA LEU A 100 9.01 7.25 34.46
C LEU A 100 9.27 8.31 35.55
N VAL A 101 8.46 8.30 36.61
CA VAL A 101 8.52 9.27 37.71
C VAL A 101 9.34 8.71 38.88
N GLU A 102 9.46 7.38 38.97
CA GLU A 102 10.26 6.71 39.98
C GLU A 102 11.78 6.81 39.72
N PRO A 103 12.61 6.80 40.78
CA PRO A 103 14.06 6.79 40.64
C PRO A 103 14.55 5.57 39.83
N CYS A 104 15.46 5.80 38.88
CA CYS A 104 15.94 4.76 37.94
C CYS A 104 14.83 4.16 37.08
N GLY A 105 13.77 4.94 36.86
CA GLY A 105 12.65 4.59 36.03
C GLY A 105 13.00 4.20 34.59
N SER A 106 12.25 3.28 34.01
CA SER A 106 12.35 2.91 32.60
C SER A 106 10.96 2.67 32.00
N ILE A 107 10.85 2.90 30.69
CA ILE A 107 9.66 2.60 29.91
C ILE A 107 10.04 1.68 28.76
N THR A 108 9.23 0.65 28.54
CA THR A 108 9.37 -0.28 27.42
C THR A 108 8.15 -0.13 26.53
N VAL A 109 8.40 0.02 25.23
CA VAL A 109 7.40 0.19 24.18
C VAL A 109 7.18 -1.14 23.47
#